data_AF-A0A9Q3KSQ0-F1
#
_entry.id   AF-A0A9Q3KSQ0-F1
#
_cell.length_a   1.000
_cell.length_b   1.000
_cell.length_c   1.000
_cell.angle_alpha   90.00
_cell.angle_beta   90.00
_cell.angle_gamma   90.00
#
_symmetry.space_group_name_H-M   'P 1'
#
loop_
_entity.id
_entity.type
_entity.pdbx_description
1 polymer ?
#
loop_
_entity_poly.entity_id
_entity_poly.type
_entity_poly.pdbx_seq_one_letter_code
_entity_poly.pdbx_strand_id
1 'polypeptide(L)'
;MVFSKSEEENFTDVFTVLSILRANNLFAKASKCLLHVSSVEYLGYVVSSEGLNMDQAQVQQILNWPPPRNLKAFQSFLGFSNFYRHSIKNYSKKISSLTSFLKKDSRFPLNEEALGQFHQLKEAFTIAPILSHFDPSLPTIVETDAADYALGAVLSQISDSGKHAIAFDSCKLLPAELNYEIHDKELLGIVWSLKRWRAFLLSLSSSFEVLTNHSSLQYFMS
;
A
#
# COMPACT_ATOMS: atom_id res chain seq x y z
N MET A 1 -17.11 -1.39 9.09
CA MET A 1 -17.26 -2.64 8.32
C MET A 1 -17.34 -3.77 9.32
N VAL A 2 -18.17 -4.78 9.07
CA VAL A 2 -18.27 -5.98 9.92
C VAL A 2 -17.93 -7.16 9.01
N PHE A 3 -16.98 -8.01 9.43
CA PHE A 3 -16.53 -9.18 8.70
C PHE A 3 -16.33 -10.32 9.69
N SER A 4 -16.63 -11.54 9.25
CA SER A 4 -16.65 -12.73 10.11
C SER A 4 -16.27 -13.95 9.28
N LYS A 5 -15.91 -15.07 9.92
CA LYS A 5 -15.41 -16.27 9.22
C LYS A 5 -16.54 -17.15 8.69
N SER A 6 -17.73 -17.04 9.27
CA SER A 6 -18.94 -17.75 8.83
C SER A 6 -20.14 -16.83 8.72
N GLU A 7 -21.15 -17.27 7.98
CA GLU A 7 -22.43 -16.57 7.82
C GLU A 7 -23.19 -16.43 9.15
N GLU A 8 -23.16 -17.48 9.99
CA GLU A 8 -23.80 -17.46 11.32
C GLU A 8 -23.13 -16.46 12.28
N GLU A 9 -21.80 -16.42 12.27
CA GLU A 9 -21.02 -15.44 13.03
C GLU A 9 -21.30 -14.03 12.52
N ASN A 10 -21.34 -13.83 11.20
CA ASN A 10 -21.62 -12.53 10.60
C ASN A 10 -22.99 -11.99 10.97
N PHE A 11 -24.02 -12.83 10.96
CA PHE A 11 -25.34 -12.45 11.40
C PHE A 11 -25.32 -11.94 12.86
N THR A 12 -24.62 -12.67 13.73
CA THR A 12 -24.48 -12.33 15.16
C THR A 12 -23.74 -11.01 15.35
N ASP A 13 -22.63 -10.81 14.64
CA ASP A 13 -21.82 -9.59 14.72
C ASP A 13 -22.59 -8.37 14.20
N VAL A 14 -23.25 -8.50 13.04
CA VAL A 14 -24.07 -7.44 12.45
C VAL A 14 -25.22 -7.08 13.40
N PHE A 15 -25.90 -8.07 13.96
CA PHE A 15 -26.97 -7.84 14.92
C PHE A 15 -26.48 -7.10 16.18
N THR A 16 -25.31 -7.47 16.68
CA THR A 16 -24.67 -6.81 17.82
C THR A 16 -24.35 -5.35 17.52
N VAL A 17 -23.73 -5.08 16.36
CA VAL A 17 -23.40 -3.71 15.93
C VAL A 17 -24.66 -2.86 15.75
N LEU A 18 -25.69 -3.38 15.09
CA LEU A 18 -26.97 -2.67 14.91
C LEU A 18 -27.66 -2.39 16.24
N SER A 19 -27.58 -3.32 17.20
CA SER A 19 -28.13 -3.14 18.55
C SER A 19 -27.42 -2.02 19.30
N ILE A 20 -26.09 -1.95 19.21
CA ILE A 20 -25.30 -0.85 19.79
C ILE A 20 -25.63 0.48 19.14
N LEU A 21 -25.74 0.54 17.81
CA LEU A 21 -26.14 1.75 17.10
C LEU A 21 -27.51 2.25 17.58
N ARG A 22 -28.48 1.33 17.69
CA ARG A 22 -29.82 1.65 18.19
C ARG A 22 -29.79 2.17 19.63
N ALA A 23 -29.03 1.53 20.52
CA ALA A 23 -28.89 1.96 21.92
C ALA A 23 -28.29 3.37 22.04
N ASN A 24 -27.47 3.78 21.06
CA ASN A 24 -26.84 5.10 21.00
C ASN A 24 -27.57 6.09 20.07
N ASN A 25 -28.79 5.79 19.62
CA ASN A 25 -29.57 6.62 18.69
C ASN A 25 -28.83 6.98 17.38
N LEU A 26 -27.98 6.07 16.91
CA LEU A 26 -27.30 6.17 15.62
C LEU A 26 -28.06 5.35 14.58
N PHE A 27 -28.23 5.92 13.38
CA PHE A 27 -29.01 5.31 12.30
C PHE A 27 -28.14 5.04 11.09
N ALA A 28 -28.10 3.78 10.64
CA ALA A 28 -27.51 3.41 9.38
C ALA A 28 -28.51 3.66 8.24
N LYS A 29 -28.05 4.30 7.15
CA LYS A 29 -28.89 4.51 5.95
C LYS A 29 -29.00 3.18 5.20
N ALA A 30 -30.15 2.50 5.33
CA ALA A 30 -30.40 1.19 4.73
C ALA A 30 -30.04 1.11 3.23
N SER A 31 -30.32 2.16 2.45
CA SER A 31 -30.01 2.20 1.01
C SER A 31 -28.51 2.20 0.68
N LYS A 32 -27.64 2.37 1.68
CA LYS A 32 -26.16 2.32 1.54
C LYS A 32 -25.57 1.13 2.30
N CYS A 33 -26.39 0.33 2.97
CA CYS A 33 -25.95 -0.86 3.67
C CYS A 33 -25.90 -2.02 2.68
N LEU A 34 -24.73 -2.64 2.58
CA LEU A 34 -24.55 -3.92 1.91
C LEU A 34 -24.41 -4.96 3.03
N LEU A 35 -25.38 -5.85 3.13
CA LEU A 35 -25.43 -6.91 4.13
C LEU A 35 -25.27 -8.25 3.43
N HIS A 36 -24.56 -9.17 4.08
CA HIS A 36 -24.42 -10.55 3.61
C HIS A 36 -23.80 -10.70 2.21
N VAL A 37 -22.73 -9.95 1.96
CA VAL A 37 -21.99 -9.94 0.69
C VAL A 37 -20.59 -10.52 0.88
N SER A 38 -20.10 -11.25 -0.12
CA SER A 38 -18.74 -11.81 -0.14
C SER A 38 -17.66 -10.79 -0.53
N SER A 39 -18.07 -9.66 -1.12
CA SER A 39 -17.20 -8.53 -1.44
C SER A 39 -17.90 -7.20 -1.25
N VAL A 40 -17.14 -6.18 -0.86
CA VAL A 40 -17.65 -4.83 -0.61
C VAL A 40 -16.62 -3.77 -1.00
N GLU A 41 -17.10 -2.71 -1.63
CA GLU A 41 -16.29 -1.53 -1.87
C GLU A 41 -16.15 -0.71 -0.59
N TYR A 42 -14.92 -0.40 -0.21
CA TYR A 42 -14.62 0.40 0.96
C TYR A 42 -13.34 1.21 0.77
N LEU A 43 -13.47 2.53 0.91
CA LEU A 43 -12.36 3.49 0.79
C LEU A 43 -11.53 3.30 -0.50
N GLY A 44 -12.17 3.06 -1.65
CA GLY A 44 -11.49 2.89 -2.94
C GLY A 44 -10.82 1.53 -3.15
N TYR A 45 -11.08 0.57 -2.26
CA TYR A 45 -10.67 -0.83 -2.39
C TYR A 45 -11.90 -1.74 -2.46
N VAL A 46 -11.74 -2.89 -3.09
CA VAL A 46 -12.69 -4.01 -3.00
C VAL A 46 -12.13 -4.99 -1.98
N VAL A 47 -12.83 -5.14 -0.87
CA VAL A 47 -12.51 -6.09 0.19
C VAL A 47 -13.31 -7.36 -0.09
N SER A 48 -12.63 -8.49 -0.26
CA SER A 48 -13.26 -9.81 -0.46
C SER A 48 -12.61 -10.87 0.42
N SER A 49 -13.11 -12.10 0.37
CA SER A 49 -12.46 -13.26 1.03
C SER A 49 -11.05 -13.54 0.52
N GLU A 50 -10.71 -13.13 -0.71
CA GLU A 50 -9.39 -13.35 -1.31
C GLU A 50 -8.36 -12.30 -0.86
N GLY A 51 -8.81 -11.12 -0.40
CA GLY A 51 -7.94 -10.04 0.03
C GLY A 51 -8.51 -8.66 -0.24
N LEU A 52 -7.61 -7.68 -0.31
CA LEU A 52 -7.87 -6.31 -0.74
C LEU A 52 -7.38 -6.13 -2.17
N ASN A 53 -8.32 -5.78 -3.05
CA ASN A 53 -8.04 -5.42 -4.43
C ASN A 53 -8.31 -3.93 -4.64
N MET A 54 -7.63 -3.32 -5.61
CA MET A 54 -8.00 -1.97 -6.03
C MET A 54 -9.34 -2.03 -6.76
N ASP A 55 -10.18 -1.02 -6.55
CA ASP A 55 -11.42 -0.91 -7.31
C ASP A 55 -11.11 -0.81 -8.81
N GLN A 56 -11.69 -1.74 -9.59
CA GLN A 56 -11.52 -1.80 -11.04
C GLN A 56 -11.97 -0.51 -11.72
N ALA A 57 -12.99 0.18 -11.20
CA ALA A 57 -13.39 1.47 -11.74
C ALA A 57 -12.26 2.51 -11.59
N GLN A 58 -11.56 2.52 -10.46
CA GLN A 58 -10.43 3.42 -10.19
C GLN A 58 -9.21 3.06 -11.04
N VAL A 59 -8.94 1.76 -11.22
CA VAL A 59 -7.89 1.27 -12.14
C VAL A 59 -8.19 1.71 -13.57
N GLN A 60 -9.44 1.57 -14.02
CA GLN A 60 -9.85 2.02 -15.36
C GLN A 60 -9.76 3.54 -15.51
N GLN A 61 -10.07 4.32 -14.46
CA GLN A 61 -9.86 5.78 -14.48
C GLN A 61 -8.38 6.14 -14.66
N ILE A 62 -7.46 5.43 -13.99
CA ILE A 62 -6.02 5.62 -14.19
C ILE A 62 -5.60 5.25 -15.62
N LEU A 63 -6.07 4.11 -16.12
CA LEU A 63 -5.74 3.65 -17.47
C LEU A 63 -6.23 4.59 -18.57
N ASN A 64 -7.40 5.19 -18.38
CA ASN A 64 -7.96 6.16 -19.31
C ASN A 64 -7.49 7.59 -19.04
N TRP A 65 -6.67 7.81 -18.01
CA TRP A 65 -6.18 9.14 -17.65
C TRP A 65 -5.36 9.73 -18.80
N PRO A 66 -5.74 10.90 -19.35
CA PRO A 66 -5.06 11.47 -20.50
C PRO A 66 -3.67 12.00 -20.10
N PRO A 67 -2.70 12.06 -21.03
CA PRO A 67 -1.42 12.70 -20.76
C PRO A 67 -1.61 14.13 -20.22
N PRO A 68 -0.97 14.47 -19.10
CA PRO A 68 -1.17 15.74 -18.43
C PRO A 68 -0.65 16.89 -19.31
N ARG A 69 -1.51 17.90 -19.53
CA ARG A 69 -1.19 19.07 -20.35
C ARG A 69 -0.64 20.26 -19.57
N ASN A 70 -0.72 20.20 -18.23
CA ASN A 70 -0.24 21.25 -17.34
C ASN A 70 0.12 20.67 -15.97
N LEU A 71 0.80 21.49 -15.16
CA LEU A 71 1.26 21.11 -13.83
C LEU A 71 0.13 20.66 -12.90
N LYS A 72 -1.03 21.34 -12.96
CA LYS A 72 -2.19 21.01 -12.11
C LYS A 72 -2.75 19.62 -12.43
N ALA A 73 -2.90 19.31 -13.72
CA ALA A 73 -3.35 17.99 -14.18
C ALA A 73 -2.36 16.90 -13.78
N PHE A 74 -1.05 17.19 -13.85
CA PHE A 74 -0.02 16.26 -13.44
C PHE A 74 -0.02 16.02 -11.93
N GLN A 75 -0.12 17.09 -11.12
CA GLN A 75 -0.26 17.00 -9.66
C GLN A 75 -1.50 16.20 -9.25
N SER A 76 -2.63 16.39 -9.95
CA SER A 76 -3.85 15.62 -9.72
C SER A 76 -3.64 14.12 -9.95
N PHE A 77 -2.97 13.75 -11.04
CA PHE A 77 -2.64 12.36 -11.34
C PHE A 77 -1.72 11.75 -10.28
N LEU A 78 -0.63 12.45 -9.93
CA LEU A 78 0.31 11.95 -8.92
C LEU A 78 -0.35 11.83 -7.54
N GLY A 79 -1.17 12.80 -7.15
CA GLY A 79 -1.95 12.75 -5.90
C GLY A 79 -2.89 11.55 -5.84
N PHE A 80 -3.60 11.27 -6.94
CA PHE A 80 -4.47 10.09 -7.04
C PHE A 80 -3.66 8.79 -6.97
N SER A 81 -2.59 8.68 -7.76
CA SER A 81 -1.77 7.46 -7.77
C SER A 81 -1.10 7.18 -6.41
N ASN A 82 -0.81 8.23 -5.63
CA ASN A 82 -0.15 8.10 -4.33
C ASN A 82 -1.08 7.48 -3.27
N PHE A 83 -2.40 7.59 -3.44
CA PHE A 83 -3.37 6.89 -2.58
C PHE A 83 -3.13 5.37 -2.60
N TYR A 84 -2.84 4.82 -3.77
CA TYR A 84 -2.65 3.39 -4.01
C TYR A 84 -1.20 2.91 -3.92
N ARG A 85 -0.28 3.74 -3.40
CA ARG A 85 1.15 3.38 -3.27
C ARG A 85 1.38 2.04 -2.56
N HIS A 86 0.48 1.67 -1.65
CA HIS A 86 0.56 0.44 -0.86
C HIS A 86 0.29 -0.83 -1.64
N SER A 87 -0.34 -0.72 -2.80
CA SER A 87 -0.62 -1.85 -3.70
C SER A 87 0.43 -1.98 -4.81
N ILE A 88 1.35 -1.01 -4.93
CA ILE A 88 2.33 -0.95 -6.02
C ILE A 88 3.74 -1.15 -5.48
N LYS A 89 4.35 -2.27 -5.86
CA LYS A 89 5.75 -2.56 -5.55
C LYS A 89 6.67 -1.48 -6.14
N ASN A 90 7.59 -0.97 -5.31
CA ASN A 90 8.59 0.03 -5.67
C ASN A 90 8.00 1.33 -6.26
N TYR A 91 6.83 1.75 -5.79
CA TYR A 91 6.12 2.94 -6.26
C TYR A 91 7.00 4.21 -6.26
N SER A 92 7.76 4.47 -5.20
CA SER A 92 8.63 5.66 -5.09
C SER A 92 9.72 5.68 -6.15
N LYS A 93 10.24 4.51 -6.55
CA LYS A 93 11.22 4.42 -7.65
C LYS A 93 10.56 4.81 -8.97
N LYS A 94 9.36 4.28 -9.24
CA LYS A 94 8.56 4.57 -10.46
C LYS A 94 8.16 6.05 -10.57
N ILE A 95 7.82 6.68 -9.45
CA ILE A 95 7.41 8.09 -9.42
C ILE A 95 8.60 9.06 -9.28
N SER A 96 9.80 8.55 -9.04
CA SER A 96 10.94 9.40 -8.68
C SER A 96 11.34 10.35 -9.79
N SER A 97 11.35 9.84 -11.01
CA SER A 97 11.60 10.56 -12.24
C SER A 97 10.43 11.49 -12.58
N LEU A 98 9.18 11.06 -12.39
CA LEU A 98 7.98 11.87 -12.63
C LEU A 98 7.89 13.08 -11.69
N THR A 99 8.22 12.92 -10.42
CA THR A 99 8.22 14.04 -9.46
C THR A 99 9.27 15.11 -9.74
N SER A 100 10.31 14.81 -10.55
CA SER A 100 11.25 15.84 -11.01
C SER A 100 10.58 16.88 -11.93
N PHE A 101 9.49 16.49 -12.61
CA PHE A 101 8.66 17.34 -13.46
C PHE A 101 7.62 18.18 -12.68
N LEU A 102 7.65 18.15 -11.34
CA LEU A 102 6.85 19.04 -10.49
C LEU A 102 7.55 20.37 -10.18
N LYS A 103 8.79 20.56 -10.62
CA LYS A 103 9.56 21.78 -10.37
C LYS A 103 8.99 22.95 -11.20
N LYS A 104 9.20 24.19 -10.72
CA LYS A 104 8.66 25.41 -11.35
C LYS A 104 9.03 25.56 -12.84
N ASP A 105 10.17 25.01 -13.26
CA ASP A 105 10.69 25.13 -14.63
C ASP A 105 10.24 24.00 -15.57
N SER A 106 9.38 23.08 -15.09
CA SER A 106 8.93 21.94 -15.89
C SER A 106 8.01 22.39 -17.02
N ARG A 107 8.44 22.14 -18.25
CA ARG A 107 7.69 22.47 -19.46
C ARG A 107 6.69 21.37 -19.77
N PHE A 108 5.47 21.78 -20.14
CA PHE A 108 4.44 20.90 -20.69
C PHE A 108 4.28 21.17 -22.19
N PRO A 109 3.96 20.17 -23.02
CA PRO A 109 3.68 18.76 -22.69
C PRO A 109 4.91 17.98 -22.20
N LEU A 110 4.67 16.84 -21.55
CA LEU A 110 5.74 15.93 -21.12
C LEU A 110 6.61 15.52 -22.33
N ASN A 111 7.92 15.38 -22.11
CA ASN A 111 8.81 14.81 -23.12
C ASN A 111 8.57 13.28 -23.25
N GLU A 112 9.14 12.66 -24.29
CA GLU A 112 8.94 11.23 -24.56
C GLU A 112 9.35 10.33 -23.38
N GLU A 113 10.43 10.68 -22.68
CA GLU A 113 10.91 9.94 -21.51
C GLU A 113 9.87 9.96 -20.36
N ALA A 114 9.38 11.14 -19.99
CA ALA A 114 8.38 11.29 -18.94
C ALA A 114 7.04 10.70 -19.33
N LEU A 115 6.68 10.75 -20.61
CA LEU A 115 5.50 10.10 -21.14
C LEU A 115 5.61 8.57 -21.03
N GLY A 116 6.76 8.00 -21.37
CA GLY A 116 7.06 6.58 -21.17
C GLY A 116 6.91 6.15 -19.71
N GLN A 117 7.46 6.93 -18.78
CA GLN A 117 7.34 6.67 -17.34
C GLN A 117 5.91 6.82 -16.82
N PHE A 118 5.14 7.78 -17.35
CA PHE A 118 3.72 7.94 -17.07
C PHE A 118 2.93 6.70 -17.49
N HIS A 119 3.20 6.15 -18.68
CA HIS A 119 2.59 4.90 -19.14
C HIS A 119 2.99 3.68 -18.30
N GLN A 120 4.28 3.54 -17.96
CA GLN A 120 4.75 2.47 -17.06
C GLN A 120 4.10 2.53 -15.68
N LEU A 121 3.85 3.73 -15.15
CA LEU A 121 3.14 3.88 -13.88
C LEU A 121 1.69 3.42 -14.03
N LYS A 122 1.00 3.78 -15.12
CA LYS A 122 -0.37 3.31 -15.40
C LYS A 122 -0.44 1.78 -15.53
N GLU A 123 0.51 1.16 -16.21
CA GLU A 123 0.60 -0.31 -16.31
C GLU A 123 0.84 -0.97 -14.95
N ALA A 124 1.58 -0.32 -14.04
CA ALA A 124 1.79 -0.88 -12.70
C ALA A 124 0.47 -1.06 -11.91
N PHE A 125 -0.59 -0.32 -12.24
CA PHE A 125 -1.91 -0.49 -11.64
C PHE A 125 -2.66 -1.71 -12.16
N THR A 126 -2.31 -2.27 -13.32
CA THR A 126 -3.00 -3.46 -13.88
C THR A 126 -2.41 -4.77 -13.39
N ILE A 127 -1.12 -4.77 -13.07
CA ILE A 127 -0.38 -5.93 -12.57
C ILE A 127 -0.23 -5.95 -11.05
N ALA A 128 -0.82 -4.97 -10.36
CA ALA A 128 -0.75 -4.88 -8.91
C ALA A 128 -1.39 -6.13 -8.28
N PRO A 129 -0.69 -6.82 -7.37
CA PRO A 129 -1.21 -8.03 -6.77
C PRO A 129 -2.36 -7.73 -5.81
N ILE A 130 -3.19 -8.75 -5.56
CA ILE A 130 -4.14 -8.75 -4.46
C ILE A 130 -3.33 -8.77 -3.16
N LEU A 131 -3.65 -7.85 -2.25
CA LEU A 131 -3.05 -7.84 -0.92
C LEU A 131 -3.85 -8.75 0.00
N SER A 132 -3.21 -9.65 0.73
CA SER A 132 -3.92 -10.52 1.66
C SER A 132 -4.30 -9.77 2.95
N HIS A 133 -5.34 -10.27 3.61
CA HIS A 133 -5.71 -9.79 4.93
C HIS A 133 -4.62 -10.15 5.94
N PHE A 134 -4.31 -9.20 6.81
CA PHE A 134 -3.36 -9.43 7.88
C PHE A 134 -3.95 -10.32 8.96
N ASP A 135 -3.25 -11.40 9.30
CA ASP A 135 -3.60 -12.29 10.41
C ASP A 135 -2.50 -12.26 11.48
N PRO A 136 -2.75 -11.72 12.69
CA PRO A 136 -1.74 -11.60 13.73
C PRO A 136 -1.10 -12.92 14.21
N SER A 137 -1.72 -14.06 13.87
CA SER A 137 -1.24 -15.40 14.23
C SER A 137 -0.23 -15.99 13.24
N LEU A 138 -0.09 -15.40 12.04
CA LEU A 138 0.79 -15.93 11.00
C LEU A 138 2.23 -15.40 11.10
N PRO A 139 3.24 -16.23 10.76
CA PRO A 139 4.61 -15.78 10.63
C PRO A 139 4.72 -14.60 9.68
N THR A 140 5.34 -13.53 10.15
CA THR A 140 5.39 -12.24 9.45
C THR A 140 6.83 -11.91 9.07
N ILE A 141 7.02 -11.45 7.83
CA ILE A 141 8.29 -11.06 7.26
C ILE A 141 8.21 -9.62 6.79
N VAL A 142 9.19 -8.81 7.20
CA VAL A 142 9.43 -7.47 6.70
C VAL A 142 10.68 -7.52 5.80
N GLU A 143 10.49 -7.33 4.50
CA GLU A 143 11.60 -7.21 3.56
C GLU A 143 11.89 -5.74 3.29
N THR A 144 13.15 -5.34 3.35
CA THR A 144 13.57 -3.98 3.01
C THR A 144 14.67 -4.00 1.96
N ASP A 145 14.65 -2.98 1.11
CA ASP A 145 15.66 -2.73 0.08
C ASP A 145 15.95 -1.23 0.06
N ALA A 146 17.23 -0.87 0.10
CA ALA A 146 17.67 0.50 -0.09
C ALA A 146 18.38 0.64 -1.44
N ALA A 147 17.92 1.63 -2.22
CA ALA A 147 18.59 2.09 -3.41
C ALA A 147 19.20 3.47 -3.16
N ASP A 148 20.06 3.91 -4.08
CA ASP A 148 20.77 5.20 -3.99
C ASP A 148 19.88 6.41 -3.65
N TYR A 149 18.62 6.38 -4.09
CA TYR A 149 17.68 7.50 -4.03
C TYR A 149 16.36 7.21 -3.28
N ALA A 150 16.11 5.95 -2.90
CA ALA A 150 14.81 5.54 -2.36
C ALA A 150 14.91 4.29 -1.51
N LEU A 151 13.96 4.14 -0.59
CA LEU A 151 13.75 2.95 0.22
C LEU A 151 12.50 2.22 -0.28
N GLY A 152 12.54 0.90 -0.26
CA GLY A 152 11.41 0.02 -0.51
C GLY A 152 11.23 -0.96 0.64
N ALA A 153 9.98 -1.32 0.93
CA ALA A 153 9.68 -2.36 1.88
C ALA A 153 8.46 -3.19 1.45
N VAL A 154 8.42 -4.45 1.87
CA VAL A 154 7.27 -5.35 1.74
C VAL A 154 6.96 -6.00 3.08
N LEU A 155 5.71 -5.91 3.53
CA LEU A 155 5.18 -6.69 4.63
C LEU A 155 4.49 -7.92 4.05
N SER A 156 4.95 -9.11 4.43
CA SER A 156 4.38 -10.38 3.96
C SER A 156 4.08 -11.32 5.12
N GLN A 157 3.14 -12.23 4.91
CA GLN A 157 2.86 -13.33 5.83
C GLN A 157 2.98 -14.68 5.14
N ILE A 158 3.46 -15.67 5.89
CA ILE A 158 3.54 -17.05 5.42
C ILE A 158 2.30 -17.80 5.90
N SER A 159 1.63 -18.45 4.97
CA SER A 159 0.54 -19.38 5.21
C SER A 159 0.82 -20.71 4.52
N ASP A 160 -0.10 -21.67 4.64
CA ASP A 160 0.01 -22.98 3.98
C ASP A 160 0.08 -22.88 2.44
N SER A 161 -0.49 -21.82 1.86
CA SER A 161 -0.45 -21.56 0.41
C SER A 161 0.78 -20.77 -0.03
N GLY A 162 1.69 -20.47 0.89
CA GLY A 162 2.95 -19.77 0.63
C GLY A 162 2.98 -18.35 1.21
N LYS A 163 3.85 -17.53 0.62
CA LYS A 163 4.12 -16.16 1.06
C LYS A 163 3.19 -15.17 0.35
N HIS A 164 2.46 -14.38 1.13
CA HIS A 164 1.49 -13.41 0.64
C HIS A 164 1.83 -11.99 1.08
N ALA A 165 1.70 -11.03 0.17
CA ALA A 165 1.94 -9.63 0.48
C ALA A 165 0.74 -9.02 1.21
N ILE A 166 0.99 -8.38 2.34
CA ILE A 166 0.00 -7.62 3.11
C ILE A 166 0.04 -6.14 2.72
N ALA A 167 1.24 -5.60 2.53
CA ALA A 167 1.43 -4.22 2.13
C ALA A 167 2.79 -4.00 1.44
N PHE A 168 2.80 -3.14 0.44
CA PHE A 168 4.03 -2.54 -0.07
C PHE A 168 4.19 -1.14 0.54
N ASP A 169 5.43 -0.69 0.68
CA ASP A 169 5.66 0.72 0.84
C ASP A 169 7.00 1.13 0.21
N SER A 170 7.13 2.42 -0.10
CA SER A 170 8.40 3.00 -0.50
C SER A 170 8.42 4.49 -0.19
N CYS A 171 9.61 5.05 -0.01
CA CYS A 171 9.80 6.49 0.11
C CYS A 171 11.07 6.94 -0.61
N LYS A 172 11.14 8.22 -0.95
CA LYS A 172 12.40 8.86 -1.38
C LYS A 172 13.24 9.19 -0.16
N LEU A 173 14.55 9.07 -0.32
CA LEU A 173 15.51 9.57 0.66
C LEU A 173 15.49 11.10 0.67
N LEU A 174 15.59 11.68 1.86
CA LEU A 174 15.78 13.11 2.07
C LEU A 174 17.18 13.54 1.61
N PRO A 175 17.41 14.83 1.31
CA PRO A 175 18.72 15.32 0.86
C PRO A 175 19.88 14.96 1.80
N ALA A 176 19.63 14.91 3.11
CA ALA A 176 20.63 14.48 4.09
C ALA A 176 20.90 12.97 4.01
N GLU A 177 19.85 12.16 3.88
CA GLU A 177 19.91 10.69 3.84
C GLU A 177 20.54 10.17 2.53
N LEU A 178 20.52 10.96 1.45
CA LEU A 178 21.23 10.63 0.22
C LEU A 178 22.74 10.49 0.42
N ASN A 179 23.31 11.20 1.40
CA ASN A 179 24.73 11.17 1.71
C ASN A 179 25.13 10.00 2.64
N TYR A 180 24.15 9.22 3.12
CA TYR A 180 24.44 8.05 3.95
C TYR A 180 25.15 6.97 3.13
N GLU A 181 26.03 6.22 3.79
CA GLU A 181 26.60 5.02 3.19
C GLU A 181 25.51 3.96 2.99
N ILE A 182 25.75 2.99 2.12
CA ILE A 182 24.73 1.99 1.75
C ILE A 182 24.21 1.21 2.97
N HIS A 183 25.09 0.90 3.93
CA HIS A 183 24.70 0.17 5.14
C HIS A 183 23.77 1.00 6.06
N ASP A 184 24.00 2.31 6.17
CA ASP A 184 23.14 3.23 6.92
C ASP A 184 21.78 3.40 6.22
N LYS A 185 21.77 3.43 4.88
CA LYS A 185 20.52 3.47 4.10
C LYS A 185 19.68 2.21 4.29
N GLU A 186 20.32 1.04 4.30
CA GLU A 186 19.65 -0.24 4.59
C GLU A 186 19.05 -0.26 6.01
N LEU A 187 19.82 0.18 7.02
CA LEU A 187 19.31 0.29 8.40
C LEU A 187 18.15 1.30 8.50
N LEU A 188 18.26 2.43 7.82
CA LEU A 188 17.19 3.41 7.72
C LEU A 188 15.93 2.79 7.10
N GLY A 189 16.08 1.97 6.06
CA GLY A 189 15.00 1.18 5.44
C GLY A 189 14.25 0.32 6.46
N ILE A 190 14.98 -0.41 7.30
CA ILE A 190 14.41 -1.22 8.39
C ILE A 190 13.67 -0.33 9.39
N VAL A 191 14.33 0.68 9.97
CA VAL A 191 13.70 1.55 10.99
C VAL A 191 12.45 2.23 10.44
N TRP A 192 12.49 2.67 9.19
CA TRP A 192 11.36 3.30 8.51
C TRP A 192 10.18 2.35 8.32
N SER A 193 10.42 1.12 7.84
CA SER A 193 9.36 0.13 7.62
C SER A 193 8.71 -0.32 8.93
N LEU A 194 9.51 -0.50 9.98
CA LEU A 194 9.02 -0.83 11.33
C LEU A 194 8.13 0.28 11.90
N LYS A 195 8.51 1.55 11.71
CA LYS A 195 7.65 2.69 12.11
C LYS A 195 6.36 2.71 11.31
N ARG A 196 6.44 2.42 10.01
CA ARG A 196 5.28 2.46 9.10
C ARG A 196 4.24 1.39 9.44
N TRP A 197 4.68 0.18 9.76
CA TRP A 197 3.82 -0.96 10.06
C TRP A 197 3.72 -1.30 11.54
N ARG A 198 4.07 -0.34 12.41
CA ARG A 198 4.03 -0.50 13.87
C ARG A 198 2.72 -1.10 14.38
N ALA A 199 1.57 -0.69 13.82
CA ALA A 199 0.26 -1.22 14.23
C ALA A 199 0.13 -2.73 13.95
N PHE A 200 0.56 -3.20 12.78
CA PHE A 200 0.56 -4.62 12.44
C PHE A 200 1.55 -5.38 13.32
N LEU A 201 2.79 -4.90 13.39
CA LEU A 201 3.87 -5.61 14.08
C LEU A 201 3.64 -5.72 15.59
N LEU A 202 3.00 -4.72 16.22
CA LEU A 202 2.64 -4.77 17.64
C LEU A 202 1.47 -5.70 17.94
N SER A 203 0.64 -6.02 16.93
CA SER A 203 -0.50 -6.93 17.12
C SER A 203 -0.12 -8.40 17.03
N LEU A 204 1.11 -8.71 16.56
CA LEU A 204 1.58 -10.09 16.41
C LEU A 204 1.68 -10.78 17.77
N SER A 205 1.24 -12.04 17.80
CA SER A 205 1.42 -12.93 18.96
C SER A 205 2.83 -13.50 19.07
N SER A 206 3.63 -13.41 18.01
CA SER A 206 5.01 -13.92 17.93
C SER A 206 5.96 -12.87 17.37
N SER A 207 7.27 -13.15 17.42
CA SER A 207 8.26 -12.35 16.71
C SER A 207 8.04 -12.39 15.18
N PHE A 208 8.60 -11.40 14.50
CA PHE A 208 8.64 -11.31 13.04
C PHE A 208 10.10 -11.34 12.56
N GLU A 209 10.29 -11.65 11.29
CA GLU A 209 11.61 -11.68 10.64
C GLU A 209 11.81 -10.42 9.79
N VAL A 210 13.05 -9.90 9.78
CA VAL A 210 13.46 -8.81 8.90
C VAL A 210 14.48 -9.34 7.90
N LEU A 211 14.19 -9.22 6.61
CA LEU A 211 15.10 -9.57 5.53
C LEU A 211 15.63 -8.30 4.86
N THR A 212 16.95 -8.17 4.81
CA THR A 212 17.68 -7.10 4.09
C THR A 212 18.75 -7.75 3.22
N ASN A 213 19.10 -7.10 2.11
CA ASN A 213 20.12 -7.55 1.16
C ASN A 213 21.57 -7.38 1.71
N HIS A 214 21.75 -6.80 2.90
CA HIS A 214 23.05 -6.37 3.41
C HIS A 214 23.48 -7.15 4.66
N SER A 215 24.35 -8.15 4.48
CA SER A 215 24.81 -9.06 5.55
C SER A 215 25.45 -8.34 6.75
N SER A 216 26.02 -7.15 6.55
CA SER A 216 26.67 -6.37 7.63
C SER A 216 25.71 -5.97 8.76
N LEU A 217 24.39 -5.94 8.50
CA LEU A 217 23.41 -5.57 9.53
C LEU A 217 23.08 -6.73 10.50
N GLN A 218 23.49 -7.95 10.19
CA GLN A 218 23.38 -9.08 11.13
C GLN A 218 24.21 -8.85 12.40
N TYR A 219 25.33 -8.09 12.30
CA TYR A 219 26.22 -7.78 13.42
C TYR A 219 25.70 -6.67 14.34
N PHE A 220 24.63 -5.95 13.97
CA PHE A 220 24.04 -4.91 14.83
C PHE A 220 23.13 -5.50 15.92
N MET A 221 22.78 -6.78 15.82
CA MET A 221 21.94 -7.50 16.79
C MET A 221 22.73 -8.30 17.84
N SER A 222 24.07 -8.18 17.85
CA SER A 222 24.95 -8.81 18.85
C SER A 222 25.25 -7.92 20.04
#